data_AF-A0A937WQ88-F1
#
_entry.id   AF-A0A937WQ88-F1
#
_cell.length_a   1.000
_cell.length_b   1.000
_cell.length_c   1.000
_cell.angle_alpha   90.00
_cell.angle_beta   90.00
_cell.angle_gamma   90.00
#
_symmetry.space_group_name_H-M   'P 1'
#
loop_
_entity.id
_entity.type
_entity.pdbx_description
1 polymer ?
#
loop_
_entity_poly.entity_id
_entity_poly.type
_entity_poly.pdbx_seq_one_letter_code
_entity_poly.pdbx_strand_id
1 'polypeptide(L)' 'MDCEGNLLFSKEDKEESEEFHCESCDRRISKEEYYEYGGLCRYCRGAPTQRGFPSPPGFPKP' A
#
# COMPACT_ATOMS: atom_id res chain seq x y z
N MET A 1 -40.33 -13.64 13.73
CA MET A 1 -39.69 -12.38 13.29
C MET A 1 -38.29 -12.74 12.87
N ASP A 2 -38.20 -13.07 11.60
CA ASP A 2 -37.00 -13.51 10.92
C ASP A 2 -36.28 -12.23 10.47
N CYS A 3 -35.13 -11.92 11.08
CA CYS A 3 -34.26 -10.88 10.56
C CYS A 3 -33.40 -11.50 9.46
N GLU A 4 -33.88 -11.38 8.23
CA GLU A 4 -33.07 -11.55 7.03
C GLU A 4 -31.89 -10.57 7.08
N GLY A 5 -30.69 -11.12 6.92
CA GLY A 5 -29.44 -10.37 6.83
C GLY A 5 -28.47 -11.17 6.00
N ASN A 6 -28.78 -11.35 4.73
CA ASN A 6 -27.93 -12.00 3.75
C ASN A 6 -26.74 -11.06 3.45
N LEU A 7 -25.69 -11.10 4.27
CA LEU A 7 -24.46 -10.34 4.02
C LEU A 7 -23.63 -11.07 2.96
N LEU A 8 -24.07 -10.97 1.70
CA LEU A 8 -23.21 -11.21 0.54
C LEU A 8 -22.09 -10.15 0.57
N PHE A 9 -20.94 -10.48 1.13
CA PHE A 9 -19.67 -9.89 0.73
C PHE A 9 -18.76 -11.03 0.29
N SER A 10 -19.06 -11.54 -0.92
CA SER A 10 -18.11 -12.34 -1.68
C SER A 10 -16.99 -11.42 -2.17
N LYS A 11 -15.76 -11.89 -1.96
CA LYS A 11 -14.54 -11.58 -2.73
C LYS A 11 -14.11 -10.12 -2.74
N GLU A 12 -13.14 -9.81 -1.90
CA GLU A 12 -11.75 -10.02 -2.30
C GLU A 12 -10.97 -10.06 -0.99
N ASP A 13 -10.23 -11.14 -0.75
CA ASP A 13 -8.99 -11.08 0.00
C ASP A 13 -8.19 -9.97 -0.68
N LYS A 14 -8.40 -8.74 -0.21
CA LYS A 14 -7.51 -7.62 -0.46
C LYS A 14 -6.29 -8.00 0.34
N GLU A 15 -5.54 -8.97 -0.20
CA GLU A 15 -4.11 -9.03 -0.04
C GLU A 15 -3.72 -7.57 -0.17
N GLU A 16 -3.37 -6.99 0.97
CA GLU A 16 -2.82 -5.66 1.06
C GLU A 16 -1.54 -5.77 0.25
N SER A 17 -1.66 -5.71 -1.07
CA SER A 17 -0.55 -5.62 -1.98
C SER A 17 0.03 -4.28 -1.59
N GLU A 18 1.04 -4.32 -0.74
CA GLU A 18 1.82 -3.20 -0.28
C GLU A 18 2.42 -2.58 -1.54
N GLU A 19 1.63 -1.71 -2.19
CA GLU A 19 1.99 -1.02 -3.41
C GLU A 19 2.81 0.19 -2.99
N PHE A 20 4.06 0.18 -3.41
CA PHE A 20 4.98 1.28 -3.20
C PHE A 20 4.84 2.25 -4.38
N HIS A 21 4.94 3.54 -4.09
CA HIS A 21 4.86 4.58 -5.08
C HIS A 21 6.08 5.50 -4.96
N CYS A 22 6.80 5.72 -6.06
CA CYS A 22 7.91 6.65 -6.06
C CYS A 22 7.44 8.07 -6.37
N GLU A 23 7.53 8.96 -5.39
CA GLU A 23 7.14 10.38 -5.56
C GLU A 23 8.08 11.16 -6.48
N SER A 24 9.27 10.64 -6.80
CA SER A 24 10.23 11.32 -7.70
C SER A 24 9.97 11.06 -9.18
N CYS A 25 9.33 9.95 -9.54
CA CYS A 25 9.09 9.59 -10.95
C CYS A 25 7.66 9.10 -11.21
N ASP A 26 6.77 9.24 -10.22
CA ASP A 26 5.37 8.84 -10.22
C ASP A 26 5.11 7.38 -10.61
N ARG A 27 6.12 6.51 -10.47
CA ARG A 27 5.98 5.09 -10.81
C ARG A 27 5.47 4.28 -9.63
N ARG A 28 4.62 3.32 -9.96
CA ARG A 28 4.22 2.24 -9.05
C ARG A 28 5.31 1.19 -9.03
N ILE A 29 5.62 0.72 -7.82
CA ILE A 29 6.67 -0.24 -7.52
C ILE A 29 6.00 -1.36 -6.72
N SER A 30 6.11 -2.58 -7.23
CA SER A 30 5.65 -3.76 -6.52
C SER A 30 6.53 -4.04 -5.30
N LYS A 31 5.99 -4.70 -4.29
CA LYS A 31 6.73 -5.15 -3.10
C LYS A 31 8.01 -5.91 -3.47
N GLU A 32 7.95 -6.82 -4.45
CA GLU A 32 9.12 -7.57 -4.94
C GLU A 32 10.21 -6.64 -5.48
N GLU A 33 9.84 -5.66 -6.30
CA GLU A 33 10.77 -4.67 -6.84
C GLU A 33 11.35 -3.79 -5.72
N TYR A 34 10.55 -3.41 -4.73
CA TYR A 34 11.04 -2.70 -3.56
C TYR A 34 12.17 -3.47 -2.84
N TYR A 35 11.99 -4.76 -2.57
CA TYR A 35 13.03 -5.57 -1.92
C TYR A 35 14.22 -5.87 -2.82
N GLU A 36 14.01 -6.16 -4.11
CA GLU A 36 15.08 -6.43 -5.08
C GLU A 36 16.05 -5.25 -5.21
N TYR A 37 15.52 -4.02 -5.20
CA TYR A 37 16.31 -2.80 -5.33
C TYR A 37 16.66 -2.13 -3.99
N GLY A 38 16.52 -2.85 -2.87
CA GLY A 38 16.97 -2.40 -1.55
C GLY A 38 16.20 -1.20 -1.00
N GLY A 39 14.90 -1.12 -1.31
CA GLY A 39 14.01 -0.05 -0.88
C GLY A 39 14.09 1.22 -1.71
N LEU A 40 14.67 1.16 -2.91
CA LEU A 40 14.80 2.30 -3.83
C LEU A 40 14.08 2.03 -5.15
N CYS A 41 13.54 3.08 -5.75
CA CYS A 41 13.04 2.99 -7.12
C CYS A 41 14.18 2.59 -8.07
N ARG A 42 13.98 1.51 -8.84
CA ARG A 42 14.96 1.06 -9.84
C ARG A 42 15.29 2.10 -10.92
N TYR A 43 14.40 3.06 -11.17
CA TYR A 43 14.50 3.99 -12.30
C TYR A 43 15.16 5.31 -11.93
N CYS A 44 14.72 5.94 -10.84
CA CYS A 44 15.23 7.24 -10.41
C CYS A 44 16.05 7.16 -9.11
N ARG A 45 16.15 5.97 -8.48
CA ARG A 45 16.80 5.75 -7.18
C ARG A 45 16.19 6.58 -6.04
N GLY A 46 15.00 7.15 -6.24
CA GLY A 46 14.23 7.83 -5.21
C GLY A 46 13.61 6.86 -4.20
N ALA A 47 13.38 7.34 -2.98
CA ALA A 47 12.70 6.57 -1.93
C ALA A 47 11.21 6.47 -2.25
N PRO A 48 10.65 5.26 -2.42
CA PRO A 48 9.23 5.10 -2.64
C PRO A 48 8.47 5.03 -1.32
N THR A 49 7.26 5.58 -1.31
CA THR A 49 6.34 5.60 -0.18
C THR A 49 5.33 4.45 -0.28
N GLN A 50 5.09 3.74 0.82
CA GLN A 50 4.03 2.74 0.91
C GLN A 50 2.68 3.45 1.05
N ARG A 51 1.72 3.12 0.19
CA ARG A 51 0.35 3.61 0.35
C ARG A 51 -0.36 2.77 1.41
N GLY A 52 -0.99 3.43 2.37
CA GLY A 52 -1.84 2.77 3.36
C GLY A 52 -1.20 2.52 4.72
N PHE A 53 0.07 2.88 4.95
CA PHE A 53 0.62 2.84 6.31
C PHE A 53 -0.06 3.92 7.16
N PRO A 54 -0.86 3.57 8.18
CA PRO A 54 -1.49 4.56 9.02
C PRO A 54 -0.38 5.30 9.78
N SER A 55 -0.42 6.63 9.76
CA SER A 55 0.45 7.41 10.64
C SER A 55 0.16 6.98 12.08
N PRO A 56 1.18 6.59 12.88
CA PRO A 56 0.94 6.18 14.25
C PRO A 56 0.28 7.33 15.02
N PRO A 57 -0.69 7.02 15.90
CA PRO A 57 -1.35 8.04 16.71
C PRO A 57 -0.28 8.79 17.54
N GLY A 58 -0.21 10.11 17.38
CA GLY A 58 0.75 10.98 18.07
C GLY A 58 1.96 11.43 17.22
N PHE A 59 2.06 11.06 15.94
CA PHE A 59 3.12 11.60 15.08
C PHE A 59 2.84 13.08 14.75
N PRO A 60 3.76 14.02 15.06
CA PRO A 60 3.57 15.42 14.72
C PRO A 60 3.52 15.56 13.20
N LYS A 61 2.49 16.25 12.70
CA LYS A 61 2.43 16.67 11.30
C LYS A 61 3.19 18.00 11.17
N PRO A 62 4.09 18.13 10.19
CA PRO A 62 4.75 19.40 9.90
C PRO A 62 3.75 20.46 9.41
#